data_AF-A0A6J1VP71-F1
#
_entry.id   AF-A0A6J1VP71-F1
#
_cell.length_a   1.000
_cell.length_b   1.000
_cell.length_c   1.000
_cell.angle_alpha   90.00
_cell.angle_beta   90.00
_cell.angle_gamma   90.00
#
_symmetry.space_group_name_H-M   'P 1'
#
loop_
_entity.id
_entity.type
_entity.pdbx_description
1 polymer ?
#
loop_
_entity_poly.entity_id
_entity_poly.type
_entity_poly.pdbx_seq_one_letter_code
_entity_poly.pdbx_strand_id
1 'polypeptide(L)'
;MVSLLVNQNYMESLRKDITDLQGTVISVFSHAGAVRFPSWKFPDKVSCDLDLVALMGQYDFVENDPEFTQHSHVVLLELVIDR
;
A
#
# COMPACT_ATOMS: atom_id res chain seq x y z
N MET A 1 -6.67 -14.31 18.37
CA MET A 1 -7.61 -13.34 17.78
C MET A 1 -7.06 -12.91 16.42
N VAL A 2 -7.00 -13.84 15.44
CA VAL A 2 -6.37 -13.64 14.12
C VAL A 2 -7.02 -14.62 13.13
N SER A 3 -8.26 -14.36 12.72
CA SER A 3 -8.89 -15.16 11.65
C SER A 3 -9.74 -14.34 10.68
N LEU A 4 -9.80 -13.01 10.87
CA LEU A 4 -10.54 -12.10 10.00
C LEU A 4 -9.66 -11.44 8.91
N LEU A 5 -8.33 -11.57 9.00
CA LEU A 5 -7.37 -10.95 8.06
C LEU A 5 -7.04 -11.83 6.85
N VAL A 6 -7.43 -13.10 6.86
CA VAL A 6 -7.19 -14.05 5.75
C VAL A 6 -8.41 -14.07 4.84
N ASN A 7 -8.72 -12.94 4.22
CA ASN A 7 -9.73 -12.89 3.17
C ASN A 7 -9.18 -12.06 2.01
N GLN A 8 -8.99 -12.71 0.87
CA GLN A 8 -8.50 -12.12 -0.37
C GLN A 8 -9.23 -10.83 -0.74
N ASN A 9 -10.53 -10.74 -0.48
CA ASN A 9 -11.34 -9.56 -0.78
C ASN A 9 -10.86 -8.29 -0.03
N TYR A 10 -10.34 -8.43 1.20
CA TYR A 10 -9.81 -7.27 1.93
C TYR A 10 -8.50 -6.78 1.33
N MET A 11 -7.62 -7.69 0.88
CA MET A 11 -6.38 -7.30 0.20
C MET A 11 -6.66 -6.62 -1.14
N GLU A 12 -7.64 -7.12 -1.90
CA GLU A 12 -8.08 -6.48 -3.14
C GLU A 12 -8.65 -5.08 -2.89
N SER A 13 -9.43 -4.91 -1.81
CA SER A 13 -9.90 -3.59 -1.38
C SER A 13 -8.74 -2.64 -1.04
N LEU A 14 -7.76 -3.10 -0.26
CA LEU A 14 -6.59 -2.27 0.09
C LEU A 14 -5.80 -1.85 -1.16
N ARG A 15 -5.58 -2.76 -2.12
CA ARG A 15 -4.90 -2.44 -3.39
C ARG A 15 -5.66 -1.37 -4.18
N LYS A 16 -6.99 -1.47 -4.20
CA LYS A 16 -7.85 -0.45 -4.81
C LYS A 16 -7.72 0.89 -4.07
N ASP A 17 -7.81 0.89 -2.75
CA ASP A 17 -7.72 2.11 -1.94
C ASP A 17 -6.36 2.82 -2.15
N ILE A 18 -5.25 2.08 -2.18
CA ILE A 18 -3.92 2.60 -2.49
C ILE A 18 -3.89 3.23 -3.89
N THR A 19 -4.48 2.55 -4.89
CA THR A 19 -4.52 3.03 -6.28
C THR A 19 -5.32 4.33 -6.40
N ASP A 20 -6.49 4.38 -5.78
CA ASP A 20 -7.39 5.54 -5.79
C ASP A 20 -6.76 6.74 -5.05
N LEU A 21 -6.11 6.50 -3.91
CA LEU A 21 -5.36 7.53 -3.18
C LEU A 21 -4.17 8.03 -3.99
N GLN A 22 -3.40 7.14 -4.60
CA GLN A 22 -2.28 7.56 -5.46
C GLN A 22 -2.76 8.42 -6.64
N GLY A 23 -3.88 8.04 -7.28
CA GLY A 23 -4.48 8.86 -8.33
C GLY A 23 -4.86 10.26 -7.84
N THR A 24 -5.39 10.34 -6.62
CA THR A 24 -5.72 11.62 -5.96
C THR A 24 -4.46 12.45 -5.67
N VAL A 25 -3.40 11.84 -5.13
CA VAL A 25 -2.11 12.50 -4.87
C VAL A 25 -1.51 13.05 -6.17
N ILE A 26 -1.49 12.25 -7.24
CA ILE A 26 -1.01 12.68 -8.56
C ILE A 26 -1.82 13.89 -9.07
N SER A 27 -3.15 13.84 -8.93
CA SER A 27 -4.03 14.95 -9.32
C SER A 27 -3.75 16.22 -8.52
N VAL A 28 -3.52 16.12 -7.21
CA VAL A 28 -3.13 17.29 -6.39
C VAL A 28 -1.77 17.83 -6.82
N PHE A 29 -0.78 16.96 -7.01
CA PHE A 29 0.58 17.34 -7.39
C PHE A 29 0.66 17.99 -8.76
N SER A 30 -0.20 17.61 -9.71
CA SER A 30 -0.23 18.26 -11.03
C SER A 30 -0.68 19.73 -10.95
N HIS A 31 -1.39 20.12 -9.90
CA HIS A 31 -1.89 21.49 -9.71
C HIS A 31 -1.07 22.31 -8.69
N ALA A 32 -0.62 21.67 -7.60
CA ALA A 32 0.06 22.33 -6.49
C ALA A 32 1.59 22.12 -6.47
N GLY A 33 2.11 21.23 -7.32
CA GLY A 33 3.49 20.75 -7.26
C GLY A 33 3.67 19.56 -6.33
N ALA A 34 4.70 18.76 -6.60
CA ALA A 34 5.00 17.56 -5.81
C ALA A 34 5.63 17.89 -4.46
N VAL A 35 5.22 17.17 -3.42
CA VAL A 35 5.79 17.29 -2.07
C VAL A 35 6.58 16.03 -1.74
N ARG A 36 7.84 16.22 -1.31
CA ARG A 36 8.77 15.13 -1.00
C ARG A 36 8.94 15.01 0.50
N PHE A 37 8.29 14.00 1.09
CA PHE A 37 8.49 13.60 2.47
C PHE A 37 8.98 12.15 2.52
N PRO A 38 9.73 11.76 3.57
CA PRO A 38 10.06 10.36 3.81
C PRO A 38 8.79 9.51 3.86
N SER A 39 8.85 8.30 3.33
CA SER A 39 7.78 7.32 3.49
C SER A 39 7.66 6.92 4.96
N TRP A 40 6.43 6.88 5.45
CA TRP A 40 6.04 6.28 6.72
C TRP A 40 6.50 4.82 6.81
N LYS A 41 6.31 4.05 5.74
CA LYS A 41 6.65 2.61 5.70
C LYS A 41 8.12 2.33 5.41
N PHE A 42 8.71 3.10 4.51
CA PHE A 42 10.09 2.95 4.04
C PHE A 42 10.85 4.25 4.33
N PRO A 43 11.32 4.48 5.57
CA PRO A 43 11.90 5.76 5.97
C PRO A 43 13.15 6.18 5.17
N ASP A 44 13.79 5.23 4.51
CA ASP A 44 14.92 5.41 3.59
C ASP A 44 14.50 5.90 2.20
N LYS A 45 13.20 5.93 1.89
CA LYS A 45 12.63 6.30 0.60
C LYS A 45 11.75 7.54 0.73
N VAL A 46 11.55 8.23 -0.39
CA VAL A 46 10.58 9.32 -0.50
C VAL A 46 9.21 8.74 -0.84
N SER A 47 8.17 9.13 -0.09
CA SER A 47 6.79 8.64 -0.26
C SER A 47 6.30 8.76 -1.71
N CYS A 48 6.45 9.92 -2.34
CA CYS A 48 5.96 10.12 -3.71
C CYS A 48 6.74 9.36 -4.79
N ASP A 49 7.91 8.81 -4.47
CA ASP A 49 8.78 8.10 -5.41
C ASP A 49 8.67 6.57 -5.25
N LEU A 50 7.78 6.08 -4.38
CA LEU A 50 7.56 4.64 -4.22
C LEU A 50 6.96 4.01 -5.49
N ASP A 51 7.57 2.92 -5.95
CA ASP A 51 7.00 2.08 -7.00
C ASP A 51 5.87 1.22 -6.44
N LEU A 52 4.66 1.79 -6.40
CA LEU A 52 3.47 1.12 -5.88
C LEU A 52 3.08 -0.11 -6.70
N VAL A 53 3.42 -0.17 -7.99
CA VAL A 53 3.14 -1.34 -8.83
C VAL A 53 4.01 -2.50 -8.39
N ALA A 54 5.31 -2.27 -8.22
CA ALA A 54 6.23 -3.28 -7.71
C ALA A 54 5.87 -3.72 -6.28
N LEU A 55 5.54 -2.78 -5.40
CA LEU A 55 5.16 -3.08 -4.01
C LEU A 55 3.86 -3.88 -3.95
N MET A 56 2.81 -3.48 -4.67
CA MET A 56 1.55 -4.22 -4.69
C MET A 56 1.71 -5.60 -5.35
N GLY A 57 2.64 -5.77 -6.30
CA GLY A 57 2.99 -7.08 -6.85
C GLY A 57 3.79 -7.96 -5.88
N GLN A 58 4.55 -7.36 -4.96
CA GLN A 58 5.33 -8.07 -3.95
C GLN A 58 4.47 -8.56 -2.78
N TYR A 59 3.45 -7.81 -2.38
CA TYR A 59 2.60 -8.14 -1.23
C TYR A 59 1.23 -8.63 -1.71
N ASP A 60 0.96 -9.93 -1.52
CA ASP A 60 -0.24 -10.60 -2.01
C ASP A 60 -0.81 -11.64 -1.04
N PHE A 61 -2.02 -12.09 -1.32
CA PHE A 61 -2.66 -13.21 -0.68
C PHE A 61 -2.02 -14.52 -1.15
N VAL A 62 -1.60 -15.35 -0.20
CA VAL A 62 -1.07 -16.69 -0.46
C VAL A 62 -1.77 -17.67 0.46
N GLU A 63 -2.67 -18.49 -0.09
CA GLU A 63 -3.56 -19.38 0.67
C GLU A 63 -2.80 -20.31 1.64
N ASN A 64 -1.64 -20.80 1.22
CA ASN A 64 -0.83 -21.75 2.00
C ASN A 64 0.27 -21.07 2.83
N ASP A 65 0.27 -19.74 2.92
CA ASP A 65 1.21 -18.96 3.71
C ASP A 65 0.49 -17.84 4.49
N PRO A 66 -0.09 -18.17 5.66
CA PRO A 66 -0.86 -17.23 6.45
C PRO A 66 0.01 -16.14 7.09
N GLU A 67 1.28 -16.43 7.40
CA GLU A 67 2.21 -15.44 7.97
C GLU A 67 2.56 -14.39 6.91
N PHE A 68 2.89 -14.82 5.70
CA PHE A 68 3.11 -13.92 4.57
C PHE A 68 1.85 -13.12 4.23
N THR A 69 0.69 -13.76 4.20
CA THR A 69 -0.59 -13.09 3.91
C THR A 69 -0.90 -12.01 4.96
N GLN A 70 -0.71 -12.32 6.25
CA GLN A 70 -0.91 -11.35 7.31
C GLN A 70 0.11 -10.20 7.22
N HIS A 71 1.37 -10.51 6.94
CA HIS A 71 2.39 -9.48 6.73
C HIS A 71 2.04 -8.58 5.54
N SER A 72 1.67 -9.16 4.41
CA SER A 72 1.25 -8.43 3.21
C SER A 72 0.06 -7.52 3.48
N HIS A 73 -0.95 -7.99 4.23
CA HIS A 73 -2.08 -7.16 4.63
C HIS A 73 -1.63 -5.95 5.48
N VAL A 74 -0.73 -6.14 6.44
CA VAL A 74 -0.20 -5.03 7.25
C VAL A 74 0.56 -4.04 6.38
N VAL A 75 1.42 -4.52 5.47
CA VAL A 75 2.19 -3.63 4.60
C VAL A 75 1.28 -2.83 3.66
N LEU A 76 0.27 -3.45 3.06
CA LEU A 76 -0.70 -2.73 2.23
C LEU A 76 -1.47 -1.67 3.05
N LEU A 77 -1.86 -1.98 4.29
CA LEU A 77 -2.48 -0.98 5.18
C LEU A 77 -1.52 0.18 5.51
N GLU A 78 -0.25 -0.10 5.76
CA GLU A 78 0.76 0.93 6.00
C GLU A 78 0.98 1.79 4.75
N LEU A 79 0.85 1.24 3.54
CA LEU A 79 0.91 2.01 2.29
C LEU A 79 -0.29 2.95 2.10
N VAL A 80 -1.48 2.60 2.61
CA VAL A 80 -2.62 3.52 2.66
C VAL A 80 -2.31 4.72 3.55
N ILE A 81 -1.70 4.50 4.72
CA ILE A 81 -1.28 5.57 5.65
C ILE A 81 -0.15 6.43 5.05
N ASP A 82 0.68 5.84 4.20
CA ASP A 82 1.82 6.50 3.55
C ASP A 82 1.43 7.50 2.45
N ARG A 83 0.21 7.40 1.91
CA ARG A 83 -0.33 8.29 0.88
C ARG A 83 -0.89 9.58 1.46
#